data_AF-A0A233VKB5-F1
#
_entry.id   AF-A0A233VKB5-F1
#
_cell.length_a   1.000
_cell.length_b   1.000
_cell.length_c   1.000
_cell.angle_alpha   90.00
_cell.angle_beta   90.00
_cell.angle_gamma   90.00
#
_symmetry.space_group_name_H-M   'P 1'
#
loop_
_entity.id
_entity.type
_entity.pdbx_description
1 polymer ?
#
loop_
_entity_poly.entity_id
_entity_poly.type
_entity_poly.pdbx_seq_one_letter_code
_entity_poly.pdbx_strand_id
1 'polypeptide(L)'
;MKKILFVIMIACLTMVCIIDANVSSAVSSASYYELEKVEKSEYGENFTFERGKSPVHLNYEDVYNDGHSGQLYRRRLITIDVTNNTETWYYSGEISK
;
A
#
# COMPACT_ATOMS: atom_id res chain seq x y z
N MET A 1 34.75 -23.80 -30.48
CA MET A 1 33.64 -22.82 -30.37
C MET A 1 32.24 -23.43 -30.45
N LYS A 2 31.95 -24.43 -31.31
CA LYS A 2 30.61 -25.06 -31.40
C LYS A 2 30.13 -25.77 -30.12
N LYS A 3 31.03 -26.39 -29.34
CA LYS A 3 30.67 -27.17 -28.14
C LYS A 3 30.21 -26.31 -26.95
N ILE A 4 30.76 -25.10 -26.79
CA ILE A 4 30.44 -24.21 -25.65
C ILE A 4 29.04 -23.60 -25.82
N LEU A 5 28.69 -23.22 -27.05
CA LEU A 5 27.35 -22.71 -27.39
C LEU A 5 26.25 -23.74 -27.07
N PHE A 6 26.52 -25.03 -27.29
CA PHE A 6 25.57 -26.10 -27.02
C PHE A 6 25.30 -26.28 -25.53
N VAL A 7 26.34 -26.12 -24.69
CA VAL A 7 26.23 -26.20 -23.23
C VAL A 7 25.42 -25.02 -22.67
N ILE A 8 25.63 -23.82 -23.20
CA ILE A 8 24.88 -22.61 -22.78
C ILE A 8 23.39 -22.76 -23.13
N MET A 9 23.07 -23.29 -24.31
CA MET A 9 21.69 -23.47 -24.75
C MET A 9 20.92 -24.48 -23.88
N ILE A 10 21.57 -25.57 -23.46
CA ILE A 10 20.97 -26.57 -22.56
C ILE A 10 20.74 -25.97 -21.16
N ALA A 11 21.68 -25.19 -20.64
CA ALA A 11 21.54 -24.54 -19.33
C ALA A 11 20.35 -23.55 -19.32
N CYS A 12 20.16 -22.77 -20.38
CA CYS A 12 19.01 -21.87 -20.51
C CYS A 12 17.68 -22.63 -20.54
N LEU A 13 17.60 -23.75 -21.26
CA LEU A 13 16.39 -24.59 -21.31
C LEU A 13 16.05 -25.20 -19.94
N THR A 14 17.06 -25.64 -19.18
CA THR A 14 16.82 -26.19 -17.83
C THR A 14 16.34 -25.14 -16.83
N MET A 15 16.79 -23.88 -16.94
CA MET A 15 16.32 -22.79 -16.06
C MET A 15 14.85 -22.43 -16.32
N VAL A 16 14.41 -22.43 -17.59
CA VAL A 16 13.01 -22.13 -17.94
C VAL A 16 12.05 -23.18 -17.36
N CYS A 17 12.40 -24.47 -17.44
CA CYS A 17 11.57 -25.54 -16.89
C CYS A 17 11.47 -25.52 -15.36
N ILE A 18 12.52 -25.06 -14.65
CA ILE A 18 12.51 -24.96 -13.18
C ILE A 18 11.63 -23.79 -12.71
N ILE A 19 11.60 -22.69 -13.46
CA ILE A 19 10.74 -21.54 -13.15
C ILE A 19 9.26 -21.93 -13.30
N ASP A 20 8.91 -22.65 -14.36
CA ASP A 20 7.52 -23.04 -14.65
C ASP A 20 6.94 -24.02 -13.59
N ALA A 21 7.74 -24.98 -13.14
CA ALA A 21 7.34 -25.93 -12.10
C ALA A 21 7.13 -25.26 -10.72
N ASN A 22 7.90 -24.22 -10.40
CA ASN A 22 7.78 -23.48 -9.15
C ASN A 22 6.63 -22.44 -9.17
N VAL A 23 6.27 -21.91 -10.33
CA VAL A 23 5.05 -21.08 -10.48
C VAL A 23 3.79 -21.95 -10.34
N SER A 24 3.81 -23.18 -10.86
CA SER A 24 2.68 -24.11 -10.75
C SER A 24 2.46 -24.64 -9.32
N SER A 25 3.53 -24.88 -8.55
CA SER A 25 3.41 -25.35 -7.16
C SER A 25 2.95 -24.27 -6.17
N ALA A 26 3.22 -22.99 -6.45
CA ALA A 26 2.74 -21.85 -5.66
C ALA A 26 1.25 -21.56 -5.85
N VAL A 27 0.62 -22.06 -6.92
CA VAL A 27 -0.81 -21.89 -7.21
C VAL A 27 -1.68 -22.96 -6.54
N SER A 28 -1.11 -24.11 -6.16
CA SER A 28 -1.87 -25.26 -5.60
C SER A 28 -2.22 -25.11 -4.11
N SER A 29 -1.53 -24.24 -3.37
CA SER A 29 -1.73 -24.04 -1.92
C SER A 29 -2.40 -22.72 -1.55
N ALA A 30 -2.76 -21.89 -2.52
CA ALA A 30 -3.61 -20.73 -2.29
C ALA A 30 -5.06 -21.21 -2.14
N SER A 31 -5.44 -21.56 -0.91
CA SER A 31 -6.85 -21.70 -0.54
C SER A 31 -7.61 -20.48 -1.07
N TYR A 32 -8.63 -20.75 -1.89
CA TYR A 32 -9.64 -19.79 -2.32
C TYR A 32 -10.32 -19.21 -1.07
N TYR A 33 -9.72 -18.20 -0.46
CA TYR A 33 -10.47 -17.21 0.27
C TYR A 33 -11.08 -16.34 -0.82
N GLU A 34 -12.39 -16.43 -1.00
CA GLU A 34 -13.14 -15.42 -1.74
C GLU A 34 -12.72 -14.07 -1.17
N LEU A 35 -11.88 -13.35 -1.91
CA LEU A 35 -11.61 -11.95 -1.67
C LEU A 35 -12.92 -11.25 -1.97
N GLU A 36 -13.78 -11.19 -0.96
CA GLU A 36 -14.82 -10.18 -0.88
C GLU A 36 -14.08 -8.87 -1.08
N LYS A 37 -14.19 -8.35 -2.32
CA LYS A 37 -13.47 -7.19 -2.77
C LYS A 37 -14.16 -5.97 -2.17
N VAL A 38 -14.07 -5.85 -0.85
CA VAL A 38 -14.36 -4.61 -0.15
C VAL A 38 -13.32 -3.65 -0.72
N GLU A 39 -13.76 -2.74 -1.59
CA GLU A 39 -12.96 -1.65 -2.12
C GLU A 39 -12.54 -0.74 -0.95
N LYS A 40 -11.60 -1.22 -0.14
CA LYS A 40 -10.93 -0.41 0.87
C LYS A 40 -9.89 0.41 0.13
N SER A 41 -10.30 1.58 -0.34
CA SER A 41 -9.35 2.57 -0.82
C SER A 41 -8.61 3.16 0.38
N GLU A 42 -7.28 3.03 0.40
CA GLU A 42 -6.46 3.77 1.35
C GLU A 42 -6.51 5.26 0.97
N TYR A 43 -6.97 6.09 1.91
CA TYR A 43 -7.01 7.54 1.77
C TYR A 43 -5.90 8.17 2.59
N GLY A 44 -5.30 9.26 2.10
CA GLY A 44 -4.41 10.06 2.94
C GLY A 44 -4.19 11.48 2.44
N GLU A 45 -4.14 12.41 3.39
CA GLU A 45 -4.04 13.85 3.15
C GLU A 45 -3.33 14.58 4.30
N ASN A 46 -2.85 15.79 4.01
CA ASN A 46 -2.24 16.68 4.99
C ASN A 46 -3.29 17.57 5.67
N PHE A 47 -3.24 17.62 7.00
CA PHE A 47 -4.10 18.47 7.81
C PHE A 47 -3.28 19.42 8.68
N THR A 48 -3.69 20.69 8.74
CA THR A 48 -3.04 21.72 9.53
C THR A 48 -3.83 22.01 10.80
N PHE A 49 -3.14 22.04 11.93
CA PHE A 49 -3.70 22.32 13.24
C PHE A 49 -2.90 23.41 13.95
N GLU A 50 -3.48 24.03 14.97
CA GLU A 50 -2.68 24.76 15.96
C GLU A 50 -1.62 23.84 16.57
N ARG A 51 -0.43 24.40 16.80
CA ARG A 51 0.72 23.63 17.28
C ARG A 51 0.40 22.88 18.58
N GLY A 52 0.71 21.59 18.60
CA GLY A 52 0.42 20.70 19.74
C GLY A 52 -1.04 20.29 19.90
N LYS A 53 -1.95 20.73 19.02
CA LYS A 53 -3.39 20.38 19.07
C LYS A 53 -3.81 19.38 18.00
N SER A 54 -2.88 18.86 17.20
CA SER A 54 -3.18 17.81 16.22
C SER A 54 -3.71 16.54 16.91
N PRO A 55 -4.92 16.05 16.55
CA PRO A 55 -5.50 14.84 17.14
C PRO A 55 -4.81 13.58 16.64
N VAL A 56 -4.94 12.47 17.37
CA VAL A 56 -4.33 11.18 16.96
C VAL A 56 -5.05 10.58 15.75
N HIS A 57 -6.36 10.77 15.66
CA HIS A 57 -7.19 10.32 14.55
C HIS A 57 -8.22 11.39 14.19
N LEU A 58 -8.72 11.32 12.96
CA LEU A 58 -9.83 12.11 12.43
C LEU A 58 -10.86 11.13 11.86
N ASN A 59 -12.14 11.44 12.01
CA ASN A 59 -13.16 10.73 11.23
C ASN A 59 -13.24 11.38 9.86
N TYR A 60 -13.23 10.57 8.81
CA TYR A 60 -13.28 11.03 7.43
C TYR A 60 -14.57 11.80 7.16
N GLU A 61 -15.69 11.27 7.65
CA GLU A 61 -17.03 11.82 7.52
C GLU A 61 -17.22 13.18 8.22
N ASP A 62 -16.39 13.50 9.23
CA ASP A 62 -16.42 14.80 9.90
C ASP A 62 -15.73 15.90 9.05
N VAL A 63 -14.89 15.48 8.10
CA VAL A 63 -14.10 16.37 7.24
C VAL A 63 -14.72 16.46 5.85
N TYR A 64 -15.17 15.33 5.30
CA TYR A 64 -15.74 15.20 3.97
C TYR A 64 -17.16 14.64 4.09
N ASN A 65 -18.11 15.29 3.40
CA ASN A 65 -19.51 14.86 3.36
C ASN A 65 -19.85 14.28 1.97
N ASP A 66 -19.10 13.25 1.56
CA ASP A 66 -19.20 12.64 0.23
C ASP A 66 -19.84 11.23 0.24
N GLY A 67 -20.28 10.78 1.43
CA GLY A 67 -20.90 9.48 1.63
C GLY A 67 -19.92 8.34 1.93
N HIS A 68 -18.63 8.62 2.16
CA HIS A 68 -17.69 7.66 2.72
C HIS A 68 -17.48 7.91 4.22
N SER A 69 -17.03 6.86 4.93
CA SER A 69 -16.70 6.90 6.34
C SER A 69 -15.42 6.13 6.63
N GLY A 70 -14.73 6.49 7.71
CA GLY A 70 -13.50 5.81 8.11
C GLY A 70 -12.65 6.64 9.06
N GLN A 71 -11.66 6.00 9.68
CA GLN A 71 -10.72 6.70 10.57
C GLN A 71 -9.40 6.96 9.85
N LEU A 72 -9.00 8.22 9.80
CA LEU A 72 -7.67 8.63 9.35
C LEU A 72 -6.76 8.77 10.55
N TYR A 73 -5.62 8.08 10.55
CA TYR A 73 -4.66 8.12 11.65
C TYR A 73 -3.49 9.02 11.32
N ARG A 74 -3.05 9.80 12.31
CA ARG A 74 -1.88 10.66 12.20
C ARG A 74 -0.62 9.82 11.98
N ARG A 75 0.11 10.07 10.88
CA ARG A 75 1.32 9.32 10.52
C ARG A 75 2.59 10.12 10.73
N ARG A 76 2.70 11.27 10.06
CA ARG A 76 3.96 11.99 9.93
C ARG A 76 3.76 13.48 10.05
N LEU A 77 4.63 14.13 10.84
CA LEU A 77 4.74 15.59 10.86
C LEU A 77 5.41 16.05 9.57
N ILE A 78 4.75 16.95 8.85
CA ILE A 78 5.20 17.45 7.55
C ILE A 78 5.92 18.78 7.72
N THR A 79 5.28 19.73 8.39
CA THR A 79 5.84 21.07 8.63
C THR A 79 5.38 21.65 9.96
N ILE A 80 6.19 22.55 10.51
CA ILE A 80 5.83 23.45 11.61
C ILE A 80 6.00 24.87 11.09
N ASP A 81 4.92 25.65 11.11
CA ASP A 81 4.95 27.08 10.84
C ASP A 81 5.03 27.83 12.17
N VAL A 82 6.22 28.37 12.45
CA VAL A 82 6.50 29.13 13.68
C VAL A 82 5.88 30.53 13.67
N THR A 83 5.60 31.09 12.49
CA THR A 83 5.00 32.42 12.35
C THR A 83 3.53 32.38 12.71
N ASN A 84 2.82 31.35 12.24
CA ASN A 84 1.39 31.18 12.49
C ASN A 84 1.08 30.23 13.67
N ASN A 85 2.11 29.70 14.33
CA ASN A 85 2.02 28.71 15.41
C ASN A 85 1.13 27.50 15.06
N THR A 86 1.33 26.96 13.85
CA THR A 86 0.62 25.78 13.35
C THR A 86 1.58 24.64 13.01
N GLU A 87 1.03 23.44 12.93
CA GLU A 87 1.72 22.24 12.46
C GLU A 87 0.86 21.49 11.45
N THR A 88 1.49 20.94 10.43
CA THR A 88 0.82 20.14 9.41
C THR A 88 1.27 18.70 9.51
N TRP A 89 0.31 17.78 9.56
CA TRP A 89 0.52 16.35 9.67
C TRP A 89 -0.14 15.61 8.52
N TYR A 90 0.50 14.55 8.03
CA TYR A 90 -0.11 13.61 7.11
C TYR A 90 -0.91 12.56 7.89
N TYR A 91 -2.17 12.38 7.50
CA TYR A 91 -3.07 11.36 8.02
C TYR A 91 -3.38 10.35 6.92
N SER A 92 -3.51 9.08 7.29
CA SER A 92 -3.99 8.05 6.37
C SER A 92 -4.79 6.95 7.06
N GLY A 93 -5.70 6.33 6.32
CA GLY A 93 -6.57 5.27 6.80
C GLY A 93 -7.38 4.62 5.68
N GLU A 94 -8.02 3.50 6.00
CA GLU A 94 -8.97 2.85 5.09
C GLU A 94 -10.31 3.58 5.19
N ILE A 95 -10.87 3.98 4.04
CA ILE A 95 -12.22 4.50 3.95
C ILE A 95 -13.14 3.48 3.26
N SER A 96 -14.40 3.48 3.67
CA SER A 96 -15.45 2.63 3.12
C SER A 96 -16.69 3.46 2.83
N LYS A 97 -17.46 3.04 1.83
CA LYS A 97 -18.76 3.62 1.49
C LYS A 97 -19.86 3.11 2.43
#